data_AF-A0A7V8ZUQ1-F1
#
_entry.id   AF-A0A7V8ZUQ1-F1
#
_cell.length_a   1.000
_cell.length_b   1.000
_cell.length_c   1.000
_cell.angle_alpha   90.00
_cell.angle_beta   90.00
_cell.angle_gamma   90.00
#
_symmetry.space_group_name_H-M   'P 1'
#
loop_
_entity.id
_entity.type
_entity.pdbx_description
1 polymer ?
#
loop_
_entity_poly.entity_id
_entity_poly.type
_entity_poly.pdbx_seq_one_letter_code
_entity_poly.pdbx_strand_id
1 'polypeptide(L)'
;MTFAALCAPVHAATWQICDMQLQVTEVVKQPYPGLRAQVLKTRPASPDVECPEEGAVISFIPETADYQATLARRKWPAKGQAIRIKYRYLDGICKGDGNEHPCRIEHYPFVAQ
;
A
#
# COMPACT_ATOMS: atom_id res chain seq x y z
N MET A 1 32.63 -33.82 -3.65
CA MET A 1 31.96 -32.73 -4.40
C MET A 1 30.69 -32.38 -3.64
N THR A 2 30.72 -31.30 -2.88
CA THR A 2 29.60 -30.88 -2.03
C THR A 2 28.73 -29.93 -2.84
N PHE A 3 27.52 -30.35 -3.21
CA PHE A 3 26.53 -29.48 -3.85
C PHE A 3 25.97 -28.53 -2.80
N ALA A 4 26.40 -27.27 -2.82
CA ALA A 4 25.73 -26.20 -2.09
C ALA A 4 24.43 -25.87 -2.84
N ALA A 5 23.31 -26.43 -2.38
CA ALA A 5 22.00 -25.97 -2.78
C ALA A 5 21.84 -24.52 -2.30
N LEU A 6 21.89 -23.57 -3.23
CA LEU A 6 21.45 -22.20 -3.00
C LEU A 6 19.95 -22.27 -2.73
N CYS A 7 19.57 -22.41 -1.45
CA CYS A 7 18.20 -22.18 -1.02
C CYS A 7 17.86 -20.74 -1.39
N ALA A 8 17.01 -20.55 -2.41
CA ALA A 8 16.30 -19.31 -2.55
C ALA A 8 15.60 -19.04 -1.21
N PRO A 9 15.73 -17.85 -0.62
CA PRO A 9 15.01 -17.53 0.60
C PRO A 9 13.53 -17.82 0.32
N VAL A 10 12.97 -18.77 1.06
CA VAL A 10 11.52 -18.87 1.17
C VAL A 10 11.12 -17.57 1.85
N HIS A 11 10.81 -16.54 1.06
CA HIS A 11 10.22 -15.33 1.56
C HIS A 11 8.88 -15.77 2.13
N ALA A 12 8.84 -16.12 3.41
CA ALA A 12 7.62 -16.08 4.17
C ALA A 12 7.08 -14.67 3.92
N ALA A 13 6.01 -14.59 3.15
CA ALA A 13 5.45 -13.38 2.57
C ALA A 13 5.13 -12.39 3.69
N THR A 14 6.13 -11.58 4.07
CA THR A 14 6.06 -10.72 5.23
C THR A 14 5.60 -9.37 4.76
N TRP A 15 4.41 -8.98 5.19
CA TRP A 15 3.88 -7.65 4.93
C TRP A 15 4.82 -6.60 5.49
N GLN A 16 5.28 -5.72 4.60
CA GLN A 16 5.97 -4.50 4.97
C GLN A 16 4.92 -3.43 5.26
N ILE A 17 5.13 -2.60 6.28
CA ILE A 17 4.09 -1.70 6.80
C ILE A 17 4.64 -0.29 7.04
N CYS A 18 3.88 0.71 6.61
CA CYS A 18 4.11 2.12 6.86
C CYS A 18 2.87 2.77 7.48
N ASP A 19 3.04 3.37 8.66
CA ASP A 19 2.04 4.27 9.20
C ASP A 19 2.21 5.64 8.53
N MET A 20 1.19 6.08 7.81
CA MET A 20 1.27 7.28 6.98
C MET A 20 0.18 8.28 7.34
N GLN A 21 0.55 9.55 7.37
CA GLN A 21 -0.39 10.67 7.42
C GLN A 21 -0.43 11.32 6.06
N LEU A 22 -1.63 11.47 5.50
CA LEU A 22 -1.85 12.01 4.17
C LEU A 22 -2.78 13.21 4.21
N GLN A 23 -2.67 14.10 3.22
CA GLN A 23 -3.68 15.10 2.92
C GLN A 23 -4.32 14.80 1.57
N VAL A 24 -5.64 14.62 1.54
CA VAL A 24 -6.37 14.37 0.30
C VAL A 24 -6.31 15.61 -0.58
N THR A 25 -5.73 15.49 -1.77
CA THR A 25 -5.63 16.57 -2.74
C THR A 25 -6.76 16.50 -3.77
N GLU A 26 -7.30 15.31 -4.03
CA GLU A 26 -8.38 15.11 -4.99
C GLU A 26 -9.19 13.84 -4.71
N VAL A 27 -10.48 13.87 -5.04
CA VAL A 27 -11.36 12.69 -5.12
C VAL A 27 -11.66 12.41 -6.58
N VAL A 28 -10.92 11.47 -7.17
CA VAL A 28 -11.04 11.11 -8.58
C VAL A 28 -12.33 10.34 -8.82
N LYS A 29 -13.12 10.76 -9.81
CA LYS A 29 -14.44 10.17 -10.09
C LYS A 29 -14.47 9.20 -11.26
N GLN A 30 -13.65 9.43 -12.29
CA GLN A 30 -13.59 8.69 -13.54
C GLN A 30 -12.16 8.77 -14.11
N PRO A 31 -11.73 7.80 -14.96
CA PRO A 31 -12.42 6.55 -15.27
C PRO A 31 -12.35 5.53 -14.12
N TYR A 32 -11.35 5.63 -13.25
CA TYR A 32 -11.16 4.76 -12.09
C TYR A 32 -11.31 5.58 -10.80
N PRO A 33 -12.37 5.36 -10.01
CA PRO A 33 -12.56 6.09 -8.77
C PRO A 33 -11.44 5.83 -7.78
N GLY A 34 -10.91 6.88 -7.16
CA GLY A 34 -9.86 6.78 -6.15
C GLY A 34 -9.62 8.10 -5.43
N LEU A 35 -8.70 8.09 -4.48
CA LEU A 35 -8.18 9.27 -3.82
C LEU A 35 -6.80 9.58 -4.36
N ARG A 36 -6.53 10.86 -4.54
CA ARG A 36 -5.17 11.38 -4.68
C ARG A 36 -4.83 12.11 -3.39
N ALA A 37 -3.67 11.82 -2.81
CA ALA A 37 -3.27 12.43 -1.57
C ALA A 37 -1.76 12.70 -1.54
N GLN A 38 -1.38 13.78 -0.87
CA GLN A 38 0.01 14.08 -0.59
C GLN A 38 0.42 13.41 0.72
N VAL A 39 1.59 12.78 0.73
CA VAL A 39 2.19 12.22 1.93
C VAL A 39 2.69 13.36 2.81
N LEU A 40 2.15 13.50 4.01
CA LEU A 40 2.59 14.49 4.98
C LEU A 40 3.66 13.94 5.91
N LYS A 41 3.48 12.70 6.36
CA LYS A 41 4.41 11.99 7.24
C LYS A 41 4.40 10.51 6.96
N THR A 42 5.55 9.90 7.11
CA THR A 42 5.73 8.46 6.92
C THR A 42 6.54 7.88 8.09
N ARG A 43 6.07 6.76 8.63
CA ARG A 43 6.77 5.98 9.64
C ARG A 43 6.83 4.50 9.23
N PRO A 44 8.00 3.99 8.81
CA PRO A 44 8.17 2.57 8.56
C PRO A 44 8.06 1.76 9.87
N ALA A 45 7.52 0.55 9.79
CA ALA A 45 7.44 -0.37 10.93
C ALA A 45 8.81 -1.01 11.27
N SER A 46 9.72 -1.10 10.31
CA SER A 46 11.11 -1.55 10.47
C SER A 46 12.04 -0.82 9.49
N PRO A 47 13.37 -0.77 9.75
CA PRO A 47 14.30 0.04 8.95
C PRO A 47 14.36 -0.30 7.45
N ASP A 48 14.10 -1.55 7.09
CA ASP A 48 14.20 -2.05 5.71
C ASP A 48 12.92 -1.86 4.88
N VAL A 49 11.89 -1.23 5.46
CA VAL A 49 10.62 -0.98 4.76
C VAL A 49 10.74 0.23 3.84
N GLU A 50 10.39 0.04 2.57
CA GLU A 50 10.30 1.10 1.57
C GLU A 50 8.93 1.78 1.66
N CYS A 51 8.87 2.95 2.31
CA CYS A 51 7.66 3.73 2.37
C CYS A 51 7.65 4.87 1.34
N PRO A 52 6.46 5.31 0.87
CA PRO A 52 6.36 6.50 0.05
C PRO A 52 6.94 7.73 0.76
N GLU A 53 7.70 8.52 0.01
CA GLU A 53 8.40 9.70 0.50
C GLU A 53 7.45 10.81 0.97
N GLU A 54 7.86 11.57 1.99
CA GLU A 54 7.14 12.76 2.41
C GLU A 54 7.12 13.80 1.27
N GLY A 55 5.95 14.39 1.02
CA GLY A 55 5.71 15.29 -0.10
C GLY A 55 5.26 14.61 -1.39
N ALA A 56 5.46 13.29 -1.53
CA ALA A 56 5.01 12.53 -2.70
C ALA A 56 3.48 12.54 -2.81
N VAL A 57 2.98 12.42 -4.04
CA VAL A 57 1.54 12.32 -4.31
C VAL A 57 1.20 10.91 -4.77
N ILE A 58 0.39 10.22 -3.99
CA ILE A 58 -0.06 8.85 -4.27
C ILE A 58 -1.52 8.82 -4.66
N SER A 59 -1.89 7.80 -5.45
CA SER A 59 -3.27 7.52 -5.85
C SER A 59 -3.65 6.14 -5.35
N PHE A 60 -4.79 6.00 -4.67
CA PHE A 60 -5.21 4.73 -4.09
C PHE A 60 -6.72 4.66 -3.89
N ILE A 61 -7.23 3.44 -3.69
CA ILE A 61 -8.60 3.21 -3.25
C ILE A 61 -8.54 2.94 -1.75
N PRO A 62 -9.21 3.73 -0.90
CA PRO A 62 -9.18 3.52 0.54
C PRO A 62 -9.86 2.20 0.90
N GLU A 63 -9.33 1.51 1.90
CA GLU A 63 -9.85 0.22 2.37
C GLU A 63 -10.33 0.30 3.83
N THR A 64 -11.09 -0.71 4.25
CA THR A 64 -11.44 -0.95 5.65
C THR A 64 -10.18 -1.23 6.47
N ALA A 65 -10.25 -1.02 7.79
CA ALA A 65 -9.08 -1.16 8.68
C ALA A 65 -8.47 -2.58 8.68
N ASP A 66 -9.31 -3.59 8.46
CA ASP A 66 -8.94 -4.99 8.32
C ASP A 66 -8.52 -5.38 6.89
N TYR A 67 -8.40 -4.39 5.98
CA TYR A 67 -7.94 -4.55 4.60
C TYR A 67 -8.66 -5.67 3.81
N GLN A 68 -9.87 -6.05 4.25
CA GLN A 68 -10.68 -7.09 3.61
C GLN A 68 -11.60 -6.53 2.51
N ALA A 69 -11.86 -5.22 2.53
CA ALA A 69 -12.76 -4.59 1.57
C ALA A 69 -12.36 -3.13 1.27
N THR A 70 -12.78 -2.65 0.10
CA THR A 70 -12.70 -1.22 -0.22
C THR A 70 -13.72 -0.43 0.62
N LEU A 71 -13.34 0.78 1.02
CA LEU A 71 -14.21 1.66 1.78
C LEU A 71 -15.32 2.19 0.88
N ALA A 72 -16.57 2.14 1.36
CA ALA A 72 -17.70 2.66 0.61
C ALA A 72 -17.52 4.15 0.24
N ARG A 73 -17.77 4.52 -1.02
CA ARG A 73 -17.51 5.85 -1.58
C ARG A 73 -18.08 7.03 -0.77
N ARG A 74 -19.25 6.85 -0.15
CA ARG A 74 -19.89 7.86 0.73
C ARG A 74 -19.08 8.18 2.00
N LYS A 75 -18.18 7.29 2.41
CA LYS A 75 -17.29 7.45 3.58
C LYS A 75 -15.90 7.97 3.19
N TRP A 76 -15.67 8.25 1.92
CA TRP A 76 -14.36 8.74 1.50
C TRP A 76 -14.11 10.14 2.05
N PRO A 77 -12.88 10.43 2.48
CA PRO A 77 -12.50 11.77 2.89
C PRO A 77 -12.62 12.76 1.73
N ALA A 78 -13.01 13.99 2.06
CA ALA A 78 -13.09 15.09 1.12
C ALA A 78 -11.70 15.68 0.84
N LYS A 79 -11.59 16.41 -0.27
CA LYS A 79 -10.40 17.22 -0.59
C LYS A 79 -10.06 18.16 0.57
N GLY A 80 -8.79 18.23 0.93
CA GLY A 80 -8.22 19.02 2.01
C GLY A 80 -8.14 18.30 3.36
N GLN A 81 -8.87 17.19 3.54
CA GLN A 81 -8.85 16.45 4.79
C GLN A 81 -7.53 15.69 4.99
N ALA A 82 -7.02 15.73 6.21
CA ALA A 82 -5.92 14.90 6.64
C ALA A 82 -6.44 13.54 7.14
N ILE A 83 -5.81 12.46 6.71
CA ILE A 83 -6.15 11.08 7.07
C ILE A 83 -4.92 10.32 7.54
N ARG A 84 -5.15 9.19 8.21
CA ARG A 84 -4.12 8.23 8.57
C ARG A 84 -4.44 6.87 7.96
N ILE A 85 -3.44 6.26 7.35
CA ILE A 85 -3.53 4.91 6.80
C ILE A 85 -2.39 4.06 7.31
N LYS A 86 -2.60 2.74 7.33
CA LYS A 86 -1.55 1.75 7.58
C LYS A 86 -1.23 1.06 6.25
N TYR A 87 -0.54 1.81 5.38
CA TYR A 87 -0.08 1.29 4.09
C TYR A 87 0.72 0.03 4.34
N ARG A 88 0.47 -0.98 3.51
CA ARG A 88 1.22 -2.22 3.56
C ARG A 88 1.40 -2.76 2.18
N TYR A 89 2.53 -3.40 1.97
CA TYR A 89 2.80 -4.05 0.72
C TYR A 89 3.49 -5.40 0.93
N LEU A 90 3.35 -6.24 -0.08
CA LEU A 90 4.01 -7.51 -0.17
C LEU A 90 4.63 -7.63 -1.55
N ASP A 91 5.95 -7.78 -1.58
CA ASP A 91 6.68 -8.08 -2.80
C ASP A 91 6.74 -9.58 -3.03
N GLY A 92 6.54 -10.00 -4.27
CA GLY A 92 6.56 -11.41 -4.64
C GLY A 92 6.58 -11.61 -6.15
N ILE A 93 6.32 -12.84 -6.55
CA ILE A 93 6.19 -13.25 -7.94
C ILE A 93 4.71 -13.53 -8.22
N CYS A 94 4.08 -12.70 -9.04
CA CYS A 94 2.70 -12.89 -9.45
C CYS A 94 2.63 -13.72 -10.73
N LYS A 95 1.54 -14.50 -10.85
CA LYS A 95 1.20 -15.21 -12.07
C LYS A 95 0.34 -14.32 -12.95
N GLY A 96 0.72 -14.13 -14.21
CA GLY A 96 -0.10 -13.45 -15.22
C GLY A 96 0.14 -14.08 -16.58
N ASP A 97 -0.94 -14.43 -17.29
CA ASP A 97 -0.92 -14.95 -18.67
C ASP A 97 0.10 -16.07 -18.92
N GLY A 98 0.29 -16.96 -17.95
CA GLY A 98 1.22 -18.10 -18.04
C GLY A 98 2.69 -17.76 -17.72
N ASN A 99 3.01 -16.51 -17.38
CA ASN A 99 4.35 -16.08 -16.98
C ASN A 99 4.40 -15.60 -15.54
N GLU A 100 5.56 -15.82 -14.91
CA GLU A 100 5.90 -15.31 -13.59
C GLU A 100 6.60 -13.94 -13.73
N HIS A 101 6.17 -12.96 -12.96
CA HIS A 101 6.77 -11.62 -12.94
C HIS A 101 6.82 -11.05 -11.52
N PRO A 102 7.85 -10.24 -11.19
CA PRO A 102 7.87 -9.49 -9.95
C PRO A 102 6.66 -8.57 -9.83
N CYS A 103 6.00 -8.58 -8.68
CA CYS A 103 4.86 -7.74 -8.38
C CYS A 103 4.89 -7.25 -6.94
N ARG A 104 4.24 -6.12 -6.71
CA ARG A 104 3.95 -5.57 -5.38
C ARG A 104 2.44 -5.55 -5.18
N ILE A 105 1.97 -6.27 -4.18
CA ILE A 105 0.57 -6.22 -3.74
C ILE A 105 0.46 -5.14 -2.68
N GLU A 106 -0.40 -4.16 -2.89
CA GLU A 106 -0.54 -2.99 -2.01
C GLU A 106 -1.92 -2.92 -1.36
N HIS A 107 -1.96 -2.49 -0.11
CA HIS A 107 -3.18 -2.18 0.62
C HIS A 107 -3.08 -0.82 1.31
N TYR A 108 -4.21 -0.10 1.34
CA TYR A 108 -4.36 1.25 1.86
C TYR A 108 -5.49 1.33 2.92
N PRO A 109 -5.42 0.53 4.00
CA PRO A 109 -6.44 0.50 5.04
C PRO A 109 -6.41 1.77 5.88
N PHE A 110 -7.60 2.28 6.15
CA PHE A 110 -7.76 3.37 7.10
C PHE A 110 -7.49 2.88 8.51
N VAL A 111 -6.81 3.70 9.31
CA VAL A 111 -6.76 3.44 10.75
C VAL A 111 -8.16 3.66 11.30
N ALA A 112 -8.74 2.64 11.94
CA ALA A 112 -10.03 2.79 12.61
C ALA A 112 -9.93 3.96 13.61
N GLN A 113 -10.88 4.90 13.51
CA GLN A 113 -11.03 5.99 14.48
C GLN A 113 -11.70 5.47 15.76
#